data_AF-A0A8T3PH64-F1
#
_entry.id   AF-A0A8T3PH64-F1
#
_cell.length_a   1.000
_cell.length_b   1.000
_cell.length_c   1.000
_cell.angle_alpha   90.00
_cell.angle_beta   90.00
_cell.angle_gamma   90.00
#
_symmetry.space_group_name_H-M   'P 1'
#
loop_
_entity.id
_entity.type
_entity.pdbx_description
1 polymer ?
#
loop_
_entity_poly.entity_id
_entity_poly.type
_entity_poly.pdbx_seq_one_letter_code
_entity_poly.pdbx_strand_id
1 'polypeptide(L)'
;APMLEEDVAFSSLAQDEIGHARVLYEMLAQLTGGDADEIAFGRPADRYRHCRLVDHPRTDWAFSVARRWLYDNADAVRLSALASSSFQPLAQLVAKLRREEVYHLMHMDIWLRRLADGGHEPRARLEAALAQLWPDALTPFAALDGEPALLEAGILTAPMSELADRHLERSSAVLAGLGIRIAGATPGRGSGRDRERASDAFQWLWSEFTMVSRSEEEAVW
;
A
#
# COMPACT_ATOMS: atom_id res chain seq x y z
N ALA A 1 14.31 -10.55 8.24
CA ALA A 1 14.69 -9.18 8.63
C ALA A 1 16.14 -9.19 9.11
N PRO A 2 16.81 -8.03 9.38
CA PRO A 2 18.21 -8.02 9.80
C PRO A 2 18.40 -8.39 11.28
N MET A 3 17.33 -8.37 12.09
CA MET A 3 17.34 -8.65 13.53
C MET A 3 16.03 -9.35 13.93
N LEU A 4 16.02 -10.07 15.05
CA LEU A 4 14.84 -10.80 15.54
C LEU A 4 13.66 -9.87 15.86
N GLU A 5 13.97 -8.72 16.45
CA GLU A 5 12.98 -7.69 16.76
C GLU A 5 12.26 -7.22 15.49
N GLU A 6 12.99 -7.16 14.38
CA GLU A 6 12.45 -6.75 13.09
C GLU A 6 11.67 -7.86 12.39
N ASP A 7 12.02 -9.12 12.61
CA ASP A 7 11.18 -10.24 12.18
C ASP A 7 9.83 -10.19 12.89
N VAL A 8 9.82 -9.97 14.22
CA VAL A 8 8.58 -9.82 14.99
C VAL A 8 7.78 -8.59 14.55
N ALA A 9 8.44 -7.44 14.38
CA ALA A 9 7.76 -6.21 13.96
C ALA A 9 7.13 -6.35 12.57
N PHE A 10 7.86 -6.88 11.59
CA PHE A 10 7.33 -7.09 10.23
C PHE A 10 6.24 -8.16 10.19
N SER A 11 6.32 -9.21 11.01
CA SER A 11 5.22 -10.17 11.15
C SER A 11 3.96 -9.54 11.74
N SER A 12 4.10 -8.66 12.75
CA SER A 12 2.97 -7.92 13.32
C SER A 12 2.32 -6.99 12.28
N LEU A 13 3.14 -6.23 11.55
CA LEU A 13 2.70 -5.39 10.43
C LEU A 13 1.91 -6.22 9.40
N ALA A 14 2.46 -7.36 8.97
CA ALA A 14 1.82 -8.22 7.98
C ALA A 14 0.49 -8.80 8.49
N GLN A 15 0.42 -9.15 9.78
CA GLN A 15 -0.81 -9.62 10.41
C GLN A 15 -1.90 -8.55 10.39
N ASP A 16 -1.55 -7.30 10.72
CA ASP A 16 -2.49 -6.19 10.69
C ASP A 16 -2.98 -5.92 9.26
N GLU A 17 -2.09 -5.90 8.26
CA GLU A 17 -2.48 -5.74 6.84
C GLU A 17 -3.44 -6.83 6.35
N ILE A 18 -3.21 -8.09 6.72
CA ILE A 18 -4.12 -9.19 6.38
C ILE A 18 -5.47 -8.98 7.08
N GLY A 19 -5.45 -8.53 8.34
CA GLY A 19 -6.64 -8.16 9.08
C GLY A 19 -7.43 -7.02 8.41
N HIS A 20 -6.74 -6.01 7.87
CA HIS A 20 -7.32 -4.88 7.15
C HIS A 20 -7.91 -5.33 5.81
N ALA A 21 -7.18 -6.14 5.06
CA ALA A 21 -7.64 -6.71 3.80
C ALA A 21 -8.91 -7.53 4.00
N ARG A 22 -8.96 -8.39 5.03
CA ARG A 22 -10.14 -9.20 5.36
C ARG A 22 -11.38 -8.35 5.56
N VAL A 23 -11.32 -7.34 6.45
CA VAL A 23 -12.50 -6.50 6.74
C VAL A 23 -12.90 -5.61 5.56
N LEU A 24 -11.95 -5.21 4.71
CA LEU A 24 -12.26 -4.51 3.46
C LEU A 24 -12.93 -5.42 2.43
N TYR A 25 -12.48 -6.68 2.31
CA TYR A 25 -13.13 -7.67 1.43
C TYR A 25 -14.51 -8.08 1.94
N GLU A 26 -14.71 -8.22 3.25
CA GLU A 26 -16.04 -8.43 3.85
C GLU A 26 -16.99 -7.28 3.52
N MET A 27 -16.53 -6.03 3.62
CA MET A 27 -17.33 -4.86 3.25
C MET A 27 -17.65 -4.86 1.75
N LEU A 28 -16.70 -5.20 0.89
CA LEU A 28 -16.92 -5.30 -0.55
C LEU A 28 -17.93 -6.40 -0.88
N ALA A 29 -17.81 -7.57 -0.27
CA ALA A 29 -18.74 -8.69 -0.41
C ALA A 29 -20.17 -8.29 -0.04
N GLN A 30 -20.36 -7.54 1.05
CA GLN A 30 -21.67 -7.01 1.46
C GLN A 30 -22.26 -6.03 0.42
N LEU A 31 -21.43 -5.24 -0.25
CA LEU A 31 -21.87 -4.28 -1.27
C LEU A 31 -22.20 -4.96 -2.60
N THR A 32 -21.50 -6.02 -2.97
CA THR A 32 -21.66 -6.71 -4.26
C THR A 32 -22.53 -7.97 -4.20
N GLY A 33 -22.88 -8.44 -2.98
CA GLY A 33 -23.58 -9.71 -2.78
C GLY A 33 -22.70 -10.94 -3.01
N GLY A 34 -21.37 -10.79 -2.83
CA GLY A 34 -20.38 -11.85 -3.03
C GLY A 34 -19.88 -12.48 -1.73
N ASP A 35 -18.81 -13.26 -1.84
CA ASP A 35 -18.08 -13.85 -0.73
C ASP A 35 -16.67 -13.24 -0.59
N ALA A 36 -16.22 -13.01 0.64
CA ALA A 36 -14.97 -12.32 0.91
C ALA A 36 -13.75 -13.19 0.54
N ASP A 37 -13.82 -14.50 0.76
CA ASP A 37 -12.75 -15.43 0.42
C ASP A 37 -12.68 -15.66 -1.08
N GLU A 38 -13.81 -15.72 -1.79
CA GLU A 38 -13.83 -15.76 -3.26
C GLU A 38 -13.20 -14.49 -3.86
N ILE A 39 -13.46 -13.32 -3.26
CA ILE A 39 -12.77 -12.09 -3.63
C ILE A 39 -11.28 -12.22 -3.29
N ALA A 40 -10.90 -12.70 -2.12
CA ALA A 40 -9.50 -12.74 -1.68
C ALA A 40 -8.64 -13.79 -2.41
N PHE A 41 -9.23 -14.91 -2.86
CA PHE A 41 -8.49 -16.07 -3.34
C PHE A 41 -8.96 -16.63 -4.69
N GLY A 42 -10.22 -16.42 -5.07
CA GLY A 42 -10.80 -16.95 -6.33
C GLY A 42 -10.48 -16.13 -7.58
N ARG A 43 -10.05 -14.88 -7.42
CA ARG A 43 -9.72 -14.00 -8.55
C ARG A 43 -8.41 -14.40 -9.24
N PRO A 44 -8.34 -14.37 -10.59
CA PRO A 44 -7.07 -14.48 -11.30
C PRO A 44 -6.19 -13.24 -11.06
N ALA A 45 -4.88 -13.38 -11.27
CA ALA A 45 -3.89 -12.36 -10.92
C ALA A 45 -4.17 -10.97 -11.55
N ASP A 46 -4.69 -10.92 -12.78
CA ASP A 46 -5.05 -9.68 -13.50
C ASP A 46 -6.33 -8.99 -12.98
N ARG A 47 -7.06 -9.65 -12.07
CA ARG A 47 -8.27 -9.12 -11.41
C ARG A 47 -8.00 -8.48 -10.06
N TYR A 48 -6.76 -8.53 -9.57
CA TYR A 48 -6.34 -7.70 -8.44
C TYR A 48 -6.20 -6.24 -8.88
N ARG A 49 -6.33 -5.32 -7.92
CA ARG A 49 -6.32 -3.86 -8.17
C ARG A 49 -5.38 -3.12 -7.21
N HIS A 50 -4.36 -3.82 -6.70
CA HIS A 50 -3.31 -3.19 -5.89
C HIS A 50 -2.51 -2.20 -6.72
N CYS A 51 -1.88 -1.24 -6.03
CA CYS A 51 -1.01 -0.27 -6.69
C CYS A 51 0.32 -0.92 -7.14
N ARG A 52 0.95 -0.35 -8.16
CA ARG A 52 2.24 -0.85 -8.65
C ARG A 52 3.35 -0.83 -7.60
N LEU A 53 3.27 0.07 -6.63
CA LEU A 53 4.25 0.16 -5.55
C LEU A 53 4.40 -1.18 -4.79
N VAL A 54 3.31 -1.93 -4.58
CA VAL A 54 3.34 -3.23 -3.89
C VAL A 54 3.47 -4.43 -4.84
N ASP A 55 3.58 -4.17 -6.14
CA ASP A 55 3.73 -5.17 -7.20
C ASP A 55 5.21 -5.59 -7.40
N HIS A 56 6.15 -4.84 -6.83
CA HIS A 56 7.59 -5.16 -6.91
C HIS A 56 7.96 -6.44 -6.14
N PRO A 57 8.99 -7.19 -6.60
CA PRO A 57 9.57 -8.26 -5.80
C PRO A 57 10.18 -7.69 -4.51
N ARG A 58 10.16 -8.49 -3.43
CA ARG A 58 10.88 -8.16 -2.19
C ARG A 58 12.34 -8.51 -2.38
N THR A 59 13.24 -7.54 -2.21
CA THR A 59 14.69 -7.73 -2.36
C THR A 59 15.39 -7.59 -1.01
N ASP A 60 16.15 -6.53 -0.78
CA ASP A 60 16.86 -6.31 0.47
C ASP A 60 16.04 -5.54 1.50
N TRP A 61 16.65 -5.34 2.67
CA TRP A 61 16.00 -4.65 3.78
C TRP A 61 15.70 -3.19 3.47
N ALA A 62 16.64 -2.47 2.84
CA ALA A 62 16.45 -1.06 2.52
C ALA A 62 15.32 -0.87 1.50
N PHE A 63 15.21 -1.78 0.53
CA PHE A 63 14.08 -1.85 -0.39
C PHE A 63 12.74 -2.08 0.32
N SER A 64 12.72 -3.04 1.24
CA SER A 64 11.52 -3.36 2.00
C SER A 64 11.03 -2.18 2.85
N VAL A 65 11.96 -1.48 3.52
CA VAL A 65 11.67 -0.24 4.27
C VAL A 65 11.20 0.87 3.35
N ALA A 66 11.90 1.15 2.25
CA ALA A 66 11.55 2.24 1.32
C ALA A 66 10.15 2.04 0.72
N ARG A 67 9.84 0.82 0.27
CA ARG A 67 8.54 0.47 -0.31
C ARG A 67 7.42 0.60 0.71
N ARG A 68 7.64 0.07 1.92
CA ARG A 68 6.65 0.11 3.00
C ARG A 68 6.42 1.54 3.48
N TRP A 69 7.48 2.33 3.66
CA TRP A 69 7.37 3.75 4.03
C TRP A 69 6.57 4.58 3.01
N LEU A 70 6.85 4.41 1.71
CA LEU A 70 6.08 5.08 0.65
C LEU A 70 4.59 4.71 0.72
N TYR A 71 4.29 3.43 0.94
CA TYR A 71 2.91 2.94 1.06
C TYR A 71 2.22 3.47 2.32
N ASP A 72 2.84 3.37 3.50
CA ASP A 72 2.27 3.85 4.78
C ASP A 72 2.05 5.37 4.77
N ASN A 73 2.91 6.11 4.07
CA ASN A 73 2.74 7.55 3.89
C ASN A 73 1.52 7.84 3.00
N ALA A 74 1.33 7.11 1.91
CA ALA A 74 0.14 7.18 1.07
C ALA A 74 -1.12 6.80 1.85
N ASP A 75 -1.06 5.74 2.66
CA ASP A 75 -2.19 5.26 3.45
C ASP A 75 -2.59 6.25 4.53
N ALA A 76 -1.64 6.89 5.21
CA ALA A 76 -1.94 7.96 6.13
C ALA A 76 -2.70 9.13 5.46
N VAL A 77 -2.36 9.50 4.22
CA VAL A 77 -3.09 10.52 3.44
C VAL A 77 -4.48 10.02 3.05
N ARG A 78 -4.57 8.81 2.50
CA ARG A 78 -5.81 8.17 2.04
C ARG A 78 -6.81 7.98 3.18
N LEU A 79 -6.38 7.37 4.28
CA LEU A 79 -7.21 7.11 5.44
C LEU A 79 -7.62 8.40 6.15
N SER A 80 -6.77 9.43 6.17
CA SER A 80 -7.17 10.74 6.71
C SER A 80 -8.31 11.36 5.91
N ALA A 81 -8.33 11.21 4.58
CA ALA A 81 -9.44 11.68 3.75
C ALA A 81 -10.71 10.85 3.99
N LEU A 82 -10.59 9.53 3.95
CA LEU A 82 -11.73 8.62 4.13
C LEU A 82 -12.34 8.64 5.54
N ALA A 83 -11.64 9.16 6.54
CA ALA A 83 -12.16 9.28 7.90
C ALA A 83 -13.41 10.17 8.00
N SER A 84 -13.63 11.06 7.02
CA SER A 84 -14.82 11.92 6.94
C SER A 84 -15.79 11.49 5.84
N SER A 85 -15.71 10.23 5.39
CA SER A 85 -16.61 9.67 4.38
C SER A 85 -18.07 9.70 4.83
N SER A 86 -18.98 10.04 3.92
CA SER A 86 -20.43 9.96 4.15
C SER A 86 -20.90 8.51 4.34
N PHE A 87 -20.20 7.54 3.75
CA PHE A 87 -20.48 6.12 3.90
C PHE A 87 -19.97 5.63 5.27
N GLN A 88 -20.89 5.59 6.24
CA GLN A 88 -20.58 5.32 7.64
C GLN A 88 -19.81 4.02 7.91
N PRO A 89 -20.12 2.88 7.26
CA PRO A 89 -19.33 1.66 7.43
C PRO A 89 -17.85 1.86 7.12
N LEU A 90 -17.53 2.58 6.04
CA LEU A 90 -16.15 2.89 5.65
C LEU A 90 -15.49 3.86 6.63
N ALA A 91 -16.16 4.95 7.02
CA ALA A 91 -15.60 5.91 7.96
C ALA A 91 -15.26 5.27 9.32
N GLN A 92 -16.15 4.39 9.83
CA GLN A 92 -15.93 3.66 11.08
C GLN A 92 -14.76 2.67 10.97
N LEU A 93 -14.69 1.92 9.87
CA LEU A 93 -13.58 1.02 9.60
C LEU A 93 -12.26 1.80 9.55
N VAL A 94 -12.20 2.88 8.78
CA VAL A 94 -11.01 3.74 8.65
C VAL A 94 -10.56 4.30 9.99
N ALA A 95 -11.48 4.68 10.88
CA ALA A 95 -11.13 5.13 12.23
C ALA A 95 -10.41 4.04 13.05
N LYS A 96 -10.72 2.76 12.82
CA LYS A 96 -9.97 1.63 13.39
C LYS A 96 -8.60 1.50 12.72
N LEU A 97 -8.55 1.38 11.40
CA LEU A 97 -7.31 1.16 10.64
C LEU A 97 -6.25 2.23 10.96
N ARG A 98 -6.66 3.51 11.05
CA ARG A 98 -5.77 4.62 11.37
C ARG A 98 -5.03 4.49 12.71
N ARG A 99 -5.61 3.80 13.70
CA ARG A 99 -4.96 3.59 15.00
C ARG A 99 -3.82 2.58 14.92
N GLU A 100 -3.89 1.66 13.98
CA GLU A 100 -2.86 0.65 13.73
C GLU A 100 -1.79 1.23 12.78
N GLU A 101 -2.23 1.85 11.67
CA GLU A 101 -1.35 2.42 10.65
C GLU A 101 -0.44 3.57 11.11
N VAL A 102 -0.83 4.29 12.17
CA VAL A 102 0.06 5.30 12.74
C VAL A 102 1.35 4.68 13.28
N TYR A 103 1.27 3.48 13.86
CA TYR A 103 2.44 2.76 14.37
C TYR A 103 3.28 2.18 13.24
N HIS A 104 2.64 1.71 12.18
CA HIS A 104 3.32 1.26 10.97
C HIS A 104 4.20 2.36 10.38
N LEU A 105 3.59 3.52 10.14
CA LEU A 105 4.31 4.67 9.60
C LEU A 105 5.42 5.12 10.55
N MET A 106 5.16 5.21 11.86
CA MET A 106 6.17 5.57 12.87
C MET A 106 7.37 4.62 12.83
N HIS A 107 7.14 3.30 12.74
CA HIS A 107 8.20 2.30 12.67
C HIS A 107 9.02 2.43 11.39
N MET A 108 8.36 2.62 10.23
CA MET A 108 9.05 2.87 8.96
C MET A 108 9.86 4.17 8.98
N ASP A 109 9.34 5.21 9.62
CA ASP A 109 10.00 6.50 9.78
C ASP A 109 11.31 6.40 10.58
N ILE A 110 11.32 5.56 11.62
CA ILE A 110 12.52 5.24 12.41
C ILE A 110 13.55 4.52 11.53
N TRP A 111 13.12 3.52 10.76
CA TRP A 111 14.01 2.77 9.88
C TRP A 111 14.57 3.59 8.74
N LEU A 112 13.74 4.44 8.14
CA LEU A 112 14.16 5.37 7.09
C LEU A 112 15.30 6.26 7.58
N ARG A 113 15.14 6.85 8.78
CA ARG A 113 16.18 7.66 9.45
C ARG A 113 17.43 6.83 9.74
N ARG A 114 17.27 5.65 10.33
CA ARG A 114 18.40 4.75 10.67
C ARG A 114 19.22 4.35 9.45
N LEU A 115 18.58 4.10 8.31
CA LEU A 115 19.26 3.78 7.05
C LEU A 115 19.94 5.03 6.45
N ALA A 116 19.28 6.19 6.49
CA ALA A 116 19.83 7.45 6.00
C ALA A 116 21.10 7.88 6.76
N ASP A 117 21.14 7.61 8.07
CA ASP A 117 22.25 7.95 8.99
C ASP A 117 23.25 6.79 9.17
N GLY A 118 22.97 5.62 8.58
CA GLY A 118 23.72 4.36 8.80
C GLY A 118 25.10 4.28 8.13
N GLY A 119 25.61 5.37 7.56
CA GLY A 119 26.86 5.42 6.79
C GLY A 119 26.66 5.11 5.31
N HIS A 120 27.77 4.95 4.57
CA HIS A 120 27.74 4.92 3.10
C HIS A 120 26.89 3.78 2.53
N GLU A 121 27.07 2.54 3.00
CA GLU A 121 26.36 1.39 2.42
C GLU A 121 24.84 1.40 2.71
N PRO A 122 24.35 1.54 3.96
CA PRO A 122 22.91 1.57 4.23
C PRO A 122 22.21 2.73 3.52
N ARG A 123 22.84 3.90 3.48
CA ARG A 123 22.30 5.07 2.77
C ARG A 123 22.23 4.83 1.27
N ALA A 124 23.29 4.31 0.65
CA ALA A 124 23.32 4.05 -0.78
C ALA A 124 22.24 3.03 -1.20
N ARG A 125 22.02 1.98 -0.40
CA ARG A 125 20.95 1.00 -0.63
C ARG A 125 19.56 1.64 -0.51
N LEU A 126 19.34 2.49 0.49
CA LEU A 126 18.09 3.23 0.64
C LEU A 126 17.82 4.16 -0.54
N GLU A 127 18.80 4.98 -0.94
CA GLU A 127 18.67 5.91 -2.06
C GLU A 127 18.43 5.16 -3.38
N ALA A 128 19.10 4.02 -3.61
CA ALA A 128 18.86 3.17 -4.77
C ALA A 128 17.44 2.58 -4.77
N ALA A 129 16.98 2.06 -3.63
CA ALA A 129 15.61 1.56 -3.49
C ALA A 129 14.56 2.65 -3.73
N LEU A 130 14.75 3.83 -3.14
CA LEU A 130 13.88 4.98 -3.36
C LEU A 130 13.86 5.39 -4.83
N ALA A 131 15.01 5.47 -5.49
CA ALA A 131 15.08 5.80 -6.92
C ALA A 131 14.35 4.77 -7.79
N GLN A 132 14.43 3.49 -7.46
CA GLN A 132 13.70 2.42 -8.17
C GLN A 132 12.18 2.50 -7.95
N LEU A 133 11.74 2.80 -6.72
CA LEU A 133 10.33 2.80 -6.33
C LEU A 133 9.62 4.12 -6.63
N TRP A 134 10.36 5.23 -6.72
CA TRP A 134 9.81 6.57 -6.88
C TRP A 134 8.84 6.70 -8.06
N PRO A 135 9.10 6.16 -9.27
CA PRO A 135 8.16 6.24 -10.37
C PRO A 135 6.75 5.71 -10.05
N ASP A 136 6.65 4.76 -9.11
CA ASP A 136 5.39 4.15 -8.68
C ASP A 136 4.81 4.79 -7.40
N ALA A 137 5.45 5.81 -6.82
CA ALA A 137 5.07 6.42 -5.53
C ALA A 137 3.65 7.02 -5.53
N LEU A 138 3.14 7.49 -6.67
CA LEU A 138 1.79 8.05 -6.77
C LEU A 138 0.74 7.04 -7.26
N THR A 139 1.14 5.80 -7.56
CA THR A 139 0.21 4.76 -8.04
C THR A 139 -0.85 4.34 -7.01
N PRO A 140 -0.68 4.49 -5.67
CA PRO A 140 -1.80 4.36 -4.73
C PRO A 140 -2.97 5.31 -5.02
N PHE A 141 -2.68 6.45 -5.67
CA PHE A 141 -3.64 7.49 -6.02
C PHE A 141 -4.01 7.54 -7.50
N ALA A 142 -3.86 6.41 -8.22
CA ALA A 142 -4.37 6.30 -9.58
C ALA A 142 -5.87 6.62 -9.64
N ALA A 143 -6.29 7.23 -10.75
CA ALA A 143 -7.67 7.62 -10.96
C ALA A 143 -8.63 6.42 -10.81
N LEU A 144 -9.77 6.66 -10.18
CA LEU A 144 -10.81 5.66 -9.97
C LEU A 144 -11.92 5.82 -11.00
N ASP A 145 -12.41 4.71 -11.51
CA ASP A 145 -13.66 4.70 -12.27
C ASP A 145 -14.80 5.16 -11.35
N GLY A 146 -15.59 6.14 -11.81
CA GLY A 146 -16.68 6.71 -11.02
C GLY A 146 -16.25 7.68 -9.91
N GLU A 147 -14.99 8.15 -9.89
CA GLU A 147 -14.52 9.16 -8.94
C GLU A 147 -15.47 10.37 -8.78
N PRO A 148 -16.02 10.98 -9.86
CA PRO A 148 -16.97 12.09 -9.73
C PRO A 148 -18.21 11.75 -8.90
N ALA A 149 -18.76 10.53 -9.08
CA ALA A 149 -19.93 10.08 -8.33
C ALA A 149 -19.60 9.83 -6.85
N LEU A 150 -18.41 9.30 -6.56
CA LEU A 150 -17.93 9.11 -5.18
C LEU A 150 -17.70 10.44 -4.45
N LEU A 151 -17.22 11.46 -5.16
CA LEU A 151 -17.06 12.82 -4.64
C LEU A 151 -18.41 13.49 -4.39
N GLU A 152 -19.33 13.41 -5.36
CA GLU A 152 -20.69 13.95 -5.24
C GLU A 152 -21.45 13.33 -4.06
N ALA A 153 -21.30 12.01 -3.88
CA ALA A 153 -21.89 11.29 -2.75
C ALA A 153 -21.17 11.58 -1.40
N GLY A 154 -20.04 12.28 -1.41
CA GLY A 154 -19.21 12.52 -0.22
C GLY A 154 -18.52 11.28 0.33
N ILE A 155 -18.43 10.19 -0.45
CA ILE A 155 -17.72 8.96 -0.06
C ILE A 155 -16.22 9.21 -0.11
N LEU A 156 -15.74 9.82 -1.20
CA LEU A 156 -14.44 10.45 -1.27
C LEU A 156 -14.59 11.91 -0.87
N THR A 157 -13.68 12.40 -0.03
CA THR A 157 -13.73 13.79 0.47
C THR A 157 -12.78 14.72 -0.28
N ALA A 158 -11.94 14.17 -1.15
CA ALA A 158 -11.02 14.89 -2.03
C ALA A 158 -10.72 14.02 -3.26
N PRO A 159 -10.48 14.61 -4.43
CA PRO A 159 -10.02 13.86 -5.60
C PRO A 159 -8.72 13.12 -5.31
N MET A 160 -8.55 11.95 -5.90
CA MET A 160 -7.31 11.17 -5.85
C MET A 160 -6.13 12.01 -6.35
N SER A 161 -6.39 12.93 -7.27
CA SER A 161 -5.39 13.86 -7.75
C SER A 161 -4.83 14.76 -6.63
N GLU A 162 -5.68 15.30 -5.77
CA GLU A 162 -5.27 16.14 -4.65
C GLU A 162 -4.57 15.31 -3.57
N LEU A 163 -5.04 14.09 -3.31
CA LEU A 163 -4.38 13.19 -2.37
C LEU A 163 -2.97 12.80 -2.82
N ALA A 164 -2.77 12.60 -4.12
CA ALA A 164 -1.45 12.37 -4.70
C ALA A 164 -0.49 13.54 -4.44
N ASP A 165 -0.96 14.78 -4.60
CA ASP A 165 -0.14 15.98 -4.37
C ASP A 165 0.24 16.12 -2.89
N ARG A 166 -0.70 15.87 -1.97
CA ARG A 166 -0.43 15.85 -0.52
C ARG A 166 0.61 14.79 -0.14
N HIS A 167 0.51 13.60 -0.73
CA HIS A 167 1.48 12.52 -0.50
C HIS A 167 2.87 12.87 -1.08
N LEU A 168 2.92 13.45 -2.29
CA LEU A 168 4.17 13.86 -2.92
C LEU A 168 4.87 14.95 -2.09
N GLU A 169 4.15 15.97 -1.66
CA GLU A 169 4.67 17.06 -0.83
C GLU A 169 5.22 16.51 0.49
N ARG A 170 4.41 15.73 1.20
CA ARG A 170 4.80 15.13 2.48
C ARG A 170 6.04 14.24 2.34
N SER A 171 6.05 13.35 1.35
CA SER A 171 7.16 12.42 1.14
C SER A 171 8.43 13.15 0.76
N SER A 172 8.33 14.13 -0.14
CA SER A 172 9.47 14.97 -0.56
C SER A 172 10.04 15.76 0.62
N ALA A 173 9.19 16.31 1.48
CA ALA A 173 9.62 17.06 2.66
C ALA A 173 10.40 16.17 3.66
N VAL A 174 9.90 14.95 3.93
CA VAL A 174 10.60 14.01 4.82
C VAL A 174 11.95 13.62 4.24
N LEU A 175 12.00 13.23 2.97
CA LEU A 175 13.25 12.82 2.30
C LEU A 175 14.26 13.97 2.24
N ALA A 176 13.81 15.19 1.93
CA ALA A 176 14.66 16.38 1.94
C ALA A 176 15.23 16.65 3.35
N GLY A 177 14.44 16.45 4.40
CA GLY A 177 14.90 16.53 5.79
C GLY A 177 15.99 15.52 6.16
N LEU A 178 16.08 14.39 5.45
CA LEU A 178 17.15 13.38 5.58
C LEU A 178 18.33 13.64 4.62
N GLY A 179 18.29 14.74 3.88
CA GLY A 179 19.26 15.06 2.83
C GLY A 179 19.20 14.12 1.63
N ILE A 180 18.12 13.36 1.46
CA ILE A 180 17.92 12.45 0.33
C ILE A 180 17.26 13.24 -0.80
N ARG A 181 17.86 13.18 -1.99
CA ARG A 181 17.31 13.76 -3.21
C ARG A 181 17.12 12.67 -4.24
N ILE A 182 15.87 12.39 -4.60
CA ILE A 182 15.58 11.42 -5.66
C ILE A 182 15.72 12.14 -6.99
N ALA A 183 16.68 11.70 -7.80
CA ALA A 183 16.85 12.18 -9.17
C ALA A 183 15.79 11.54 -10.08
N GLY A 184 15.12 12.34 -10.91
CA GLY A 184 14.16 11.82 -11.88
C GLY A 184 13.02 12.79 -12.17
N ALA A 185 12.15 12.39 -13.10
CA ALA A 185 10.89 13.09 -13.35
C ALA A 185 9.95 12.96 -12.15
N THR A 186 9.01 13.89 -12.02
CA THR A 186 7.88 13.76 -11.10
C THR A 186 7.17 12.43 -11.36
N PRO A 187 6.92 11.62 -10.32
CA PRO A 187 6.32 10.31 -10.51
C PRO A 187 4.94 10.40 -11.14
N GLY A 188 4.63 9.43 -11.99
CA GLY A 188 3.32 9.33 -12.63
C GLY A 188 2.29 8.80 -11.65
N ARG A 189 1.04 9.26 -11.77
CA ARG A 189 -0.08 8.80 -10.94
C ARG A 189 -0.60 7.41 -11.34
N GLY A 190 -0.15 6.87 -12.47
CA GLY A 190 -0.77 5.73 -13.11
C GLY A 190 -2.06 6.12 -13.83
N SER A 191 -2.62 5.18 -14.60
CA SER A 191 -3.86 5.40 -15.38
C SER A 191 -5.05 4.60 -14.83
N GLY A 192 -4.88 3.92 -13.69
CA GLY A 192 -5.82 2.92 -13.19
C GLY A 192 -5.66 1.59 -13.91
N ARG A 193 -5.52 1.62 -15.25
CA ARG A 193 -5.23 0.44 -16.09
C ARG A 193 -3.89 -0.23 -15.83
N ASP A 194 -2.96 0.50 -15.24
CA ASP A 194 -1.69 -0.06 -14.75
C ASP A 194 -1.89 -1.07 -13.61
N ARG A 195 -3.07 -1.07 -12.97
CA ARG A 195 -3.50 -2.06 -11.98
C ARG A 195 -4.18 -3.29 -12.60
N GLU A 196 -4.35 -3.34 -13.92
CA GLU A 196 -4.99 -4.47 -14.63
C GLU A 196 -3.96 -5.45 -15.21
N ARG A 197 -2.67 -5.25 -14.91
CA ARG A 197 -1.58 -6.11 -15.35
C ARG A 197 -0.72 -6.49 -14.16
N ALA A 198 -0.84 -7.74 -13.76
CA ALA A 198 0.04 -8.33 -12.76
C ALA A 198 1.48 -8.45 -13.28
N SER A 199 2.45 -7.93 -12.54
CA SER A 199 3.86 -8.25 -12.80
C SER A 199 4.14 -9.74 -12.64
N ASP A 200 5.25 -10.21 -13.20
CA ASP A 200 5.73 -11.59 -12.98
C ASP A 200 5.95 -11.88 -11.49
N ALA A 201 6.39 -10.88 -10.72
CA ALA A 201 6.58 -11.00 -9.27
C ALA A 201 5.24 -11.23 -8.54
N PHE A 202 4.18 -10.53 -8.94
CA PHE A 202 2.86 -10.74 -8.37
C PHE A 202 2.19 -12.01 -8.88
N GLN A 203 2.41 -12.42 -10.13
CA GLN A 203 1.93 -13.71 -10.62
C GLN A 203 2.51 -14.87 -9.81
N TRP A 204 3.81 -14.81 -9.49
CA TRP A 204 4.43 -15.76 -8.59
C TRP A 204 3.81 -15.71 -7.18
N LEU A 205 3.67 -14.51 -6.59
CA LEU A 205 3.05 -14.36 -5.27
C LEU A 205 1.62 -14.91 -5.24
N TRP A 206 0.81 -14.58 -6.25
CA TRP A 206 -0.54 -15.09 -6.44
C TRP A 206 -0.56 -16.61 -6.50
N SER A 207 0.36 -17.24 -7.24
CA SER A 207 0.43 -18.70 -7.28
C SER A 207 0.71 -19.32 -5.91
N GLU A 208 1.49 -18.66 -5.06
CA GLU A 208 1.80 -19.14 -3.72
C GLU A 208 0.61 -18.98 -2.75
N PHE A 209 0.05 -17.77 -2.64
CA PHE A 209 -0.99 -17.52 -1.62
C PHE A 209 -2.37 -18.09 -1.99
N THR A 210 -2.63 -18.37 -3.27
CA THR A 210 -3.86 -19.05 -3.73
C THR A 210 -3.69 -20.56 -3.92
N MET A 211 -2.49 -21.10 -3.69
CA MET A 211 -2.18 -22.49 -3.99
C MET A 211 -3.18 -23.46 -3.34
N VAL A 212 -3.40 -23.31 -2.03
CA VAL A 212 -4.24 -24.23 -1.24
C VAL A 212 -5.71 -24.11 -1.61
N SER A 213 -6.22 -22.87 -1.74
CA SER A 213 -7.63 -22.66 -2.13
C SER A 213 -7.93 -23.21 -3.52
N ARG A 214 -6.96 -23.15 -4.44
CA ARG A 214 -7.08 -23.69 -5.80
C ARG A 214 -6.88 -25.20 -5.88
N SER A 215 -6.16 -25.81 -4.94
CA SER A 215 -6.02 -27.26 -4.90
C SER A 215 -7.21 -27.95 -4.23
N GLU A 216 -7.94 -27.25 -3.37
CA GLU A 216 -9.01 -27.79 -2.52
C GLU A 216 -10.26 -26.88 -2.56
N GLU A 217 -10.87 -26.71 -3.74
CA GLU A 217 -11.95 -25.73 -3.99
C GLU A 217 -13.22 -25.94 -3.13
N GLU A 218 -13.48 -27.16 -2.65
CA GLU A 218 -14.65 -27.49 -1.83
C GLU A 218 -14.35 -27.49 -0.32
N ALA A 219 -13.12 -27.20 0.10
CA ALA A 219 -12.73 -27.23 1.51
C ALA A 219 -13.27 -26.02 2.29
N VAL A 220 -13.60 -26.25 3.57
CA VAL A 220 -14.01 -25.22 4.53
C VAL A 220 -12.96 -25.15 5.63
N TRP A 221 -12.41 -23.95 5.87
CA TRP A 221 -11.27 -23.70 6.77
C TRP A 221 -11.67 -22.85 7.99
#